data_AF-F3FET8-F1
#
_entry.id   AF-F3FET8-F1
#
_cell.length_a   1.000
_cell.length_b   1.000
_cell.length_c   1.000
_cell.angle_alpha   90.00
_cell.angle_beta   90.00
_cell.angle_gamma   90.00
#
_symmetry.space_group_name_H-M   'P 1'
#
loop_
_entity.id
_entity.type
_entity.pdbx_description
1 polymer ?
#
loop_
_entity_poly.entity_id
_entity_poly.type
_entity_poly.pdbx_seq_one_letter_code
_entity_poly.pdbx_strand_id
1 'polypeptide(L)'
;MNHAQILAVKLFKQACSVRLILDPTQLDFHDGSQIVFVDHSSATILARACLETFIVFHWIFQCQDPALRQFRYGVWRLGGLMDRLKLHPSTDQASEALKVARLQAADQIAEIEPSPFLSGYSPDQVKRLMKGDWRAGWSWTDEAVRAGFSKKYFQNVYSHFCGYAHTSYISSMQMGQAQLIDDQRMLGLVALQTCIHVMARAVAFYAELFPSGRTALKMSPEQAQNVAYFWGFTKLDMDPLYEEPSGEDL
;
A
#
# COMPACT_ATOMS: atom_id res chain seq x y z
N MET A 1 6.51 -4.94 19.40
CA MET A 1 6.56 -4.52 17.99
C MET A 1 5.80 -3.21 17.86
N ASN A 2 6.39 -2.15 17.31
CA ASN A 2 5.71 -0.86 17.13
C ASN A 2 4.90 -0.84 15.82
N HIS A 3 4.08 0.21 15.59
CA HIS A 3 3.21 0.28 14.41
C HIS A 3 3.97 0.40 13.08
N ALA A 4 5.17 1.01 13.07
CA ALA A 4 6.04 1.01 11.90
C ALA A 4 6.46 -0.42 11.51
N GLN A 5 6.89 -1.22 12.48
CA GLN A 5 7.22 -2.63 12.29
C GLN A 5 6.00 -3.46 11.86
N ILE A 6 4.82 -3.19 12.41
CA ILE A 6 3.58 -3.87 12.01
C ILE A 6 3.24 -3.56 10.53
N LEU A 7 3.38 -2.31 10.09
CA LEU A 7 3.17 -1.94 8.69
C LEU A 7 4.20 -2.59 7.76
N ALA A 8 5.48 -2.64 8.16
CA ALA A 8 6.52 -3.32 7.41
C ALA A 8 6.23 -4.84 7.27
N VAL A 9 5.81 -5.50 8.35
CA VAL A 9 5.42 -6.92 8.33
C VAL A 9 4.16 -7.13 7.47
N LYS A 10 3.17 -6.23 7.56
CA LYS A 10 1.97 -6.29 6.71
C LYS A 10 2.35 -6.22 5.23
N LEU A 11 3.18 -5.25 4.85
CA LEU A 11 3.68 -5.08 3.49
C LEU A 11 4.41 -6.34 3.00
N PHE A 12 5.35 -6.86 3.80
CA PHE A 12 6.08 -8.09 3.49
C PHE A 12 5.13 -9.27 3.25
N LYS A 13 4.16 -9.48 4.16
CA LYS A 13 3.18 -10.55 4.02
C LYS A 13 2.34 -10.40 2.74
N GLN A 14 1.88 -9.19 2.43
CA GLN A 14 1.11 -8.92 1.21
C GLN A 14 1.94 -9.23 -0.05
N ALA A 15 3.20 -8.81 -0.10
CA ALA A 15 4.09 -9.11 -1.23
C ALA A 15 4.33 -10.62 -1.39
N CYS A 16 4.54 -11.35 -0.29
CA CYS A 16 4.65 -12.81 -0.31
C CYS A 16 3.36 -13.47 -0.80
N SER A 17 2.19 -12.99 -0.37
CA SER A 17 0.89 -13.50 -0.85
C SER A 17 0.72 -13.29 -2.36
N VAL A 18 1.15 -12.15 -2.91
CA VAL A 18 1.16 -11.92 -4.36
C VAL A 18 2.00 -12.99 -5.07
N ARG A 19 3.20 -13.29 -4.57
CA ARG A 19 4.05 -14.33 -5.19
C ARG A 19 3.40 -15.71 -5.18
N LEU A 20 2.73 -16.07 -4.09
CA LEU A 20 2.08 -17.38 -3.92
C LEU A 20 0.86 -17.54 -4.81
N ILE A 21 0.01 -16.50 -4.92
CA ILE A 21 -1.23 -16.55 -5.71
C ILE A 21 -0.98 -16.62 -7.22
N LEU A 22 0.24 -16.28 -7.65
CA LEU A 22 0.65 -16.43 -9.05
C LEU A 22 1.07 -17.86 -9.44
N ASP A 23 1.14 -18.78 -8.49
CA ASP A 23 1.27 -20.19 -8.82
C ASP A 23 -0.11 -20.73 -9.31
N PRO A 24 -0.14 -21.63 -10.31
CA PRO A 24 -1.40 -22.12 -10.86
C PRO A 24 -2.25 -22.83 -9.80
N THR A 25 -3.53 -22.45 -9.75
CA THR A 25 -4.55 -23.13 -8.96
C THR A 25 -5.25 -24.15 -9.85
N GLN A 26 -5.38 -25.38 -9.35
CA GLN A 26 -6.11 -26.46 -10.00
C GLN A 26 -7.34 -26.82 -9.17
N LEU A 27 -8.49 -26.90 -9.84
CA LEU A 27 -9.75 -27.39 -9.28
C LEU A 27 -10.14 -28.67 -10.02
N ASP A 28 -10.20 -29.77 -9.29
CA ASP A 28 -10.65 -31.06 -9.78
C ASP A 28 -12.13 -31.27 -9.47
N PHE A 29 -12.91 -31.67 -10.46
CA PHE A 29 -14.34 -31.92 -10.33
C PHE A 29 -14.65 -33.43 -10.28
N HIS A 30 -15.79 -33.79 -9.70
CA HIS A 30 -16.20 -35.19 -9.53
C HIS A 30 -16.40 -35.91 -10.88
N ASP A 31 -16.73 -35.19 -11.95
CA ASP A 31 -16.86 -35.75 -13.30
C ASP A 31 -15.50 -35.99 -14.00
N GLY A 32 -14.39 -35.73 -13.31
CA GLY A 32 -13.04 -35.86 -13.83
C GLY A 32 -12.56 -34.66 -14.64
N SER A 33 -13.38 -33.62 -14.81
CA SER A 33 -12.94 -32.37 -15.42
C SER A 33 -12.02 -31.59 -14.48
N GLN A 34 -11.15 -30.77 -15.08
CA GLN A 34 -10.17 -29.95 -14.35
C GLN A 34 -10.20 -28.53 -14.87
N ILE A 35 -10.15 -27.56 -13.95
CA ILE A 35 -9.92 -26.16 -14.27
C ILE A 35 -8.58 -25.75 -13.67
N VAL A 36 -7.70 -25.21 -14.49
CA VAL A 36 -6.41 -24.66 -14.06
C VAL A 36 -6.37 -23.19 -14.45
N PHE A 37 -6.00 -22.32 -13.51
CA PHE A 37 -5.87 -20.88 -13.74
C PHE A 37 -4.81 -20.25 -12.83
N VAL A 38 -4.34 -19.07 -13.21
CA VAL A 38 -3.50 -18.20 -12.40
C VAL A 38 -4.32 -16.97 -12.01
N ASP A 39 -4.48 -16.73 -10.72
CA ASP A 39 -5.32 -15.67 -10.18
C ASP A 39 -4.60 -14.30 -10.18
N HIS A 40 -4.31 -13.82 -11.38
CA HIS A 40 -3.66 -12.54 -11.61
C HIS A 40 -4.50 -11.35 -11.13
N SER A 41 -5.83 -11.47 -11.10
CA SER A 41 -6.72 -10.39 -10.65
C SER A 41 -6.62 -10.19 -9.14
N SER A 42 -6.67 -11.25 -8.34
CA SER A 42 -6.44 -11.19 -6.90
C SER A 42 -5.01 -10.74 -6.58
N ALA A 43 -4.01 -11.23 -7.33
CA ALA A 43 -2.63 -10.78 -7.19
C ALA A 43 -2.50 -9.26 -7.40
N THR A 44 -3.20 -8.71 -8.39
CA THR A 44 -3.22 -7.27 -8.69
C THR A 44 -3.86 -6.45 -7.56
N ILE A 45 -4.97 -6.92 -6.99
CA ILE A 45 -5.63 -6.27 -5.85
C ILE A 45 -4.73 -6.27 -4.62
N LEU A 46 -4.03 -7.39 -4.36
CA LEU A 46 -3.08 -7.47 -3.25
C LEU A 46 -1.85 -6.58 -3.46
N ALA A 47 -1.35 -6.47 -4.70
CA ALA A 47 -0.26 -5.56 -5.03
C ALA A 47 -0.64 -4.10 -4.77
N ARG A 48 -1.88 -3.69 -5.08
CA ARG A 48 -2.42 -2.38 -4.68
C ARG A 48 -2.39 -2.18 -3.17
N ALA A 49 -2.87 -3.16 -2.41
CA ALA A 49 -2.88 -3.09 -0.95
C ALA A 49 -1.45 -3.04 -0.36
N CYS A 50 -0.48 -3.68 -1.00
CA CYS A 50 0.95 -3.61 -0.67
C CYS A 50 1.50 -2.20 -0.90
N LEU A 51 1.22 -1.63 -2.08
CA LEU A 51 1.59 -0.26 -2.44
C LEU A 51 0.99 0.78 -1.48
N GLU A 52 -0.31 0.71 -1.20
CA GLU A 52 -0.96 1.61 -0.23
C GLU A 52 -0.35 1.47 1.17
N THR A 53 -0.03 0.24 1.60
CA THR A 53 0.61 0.01 2.90
C THR A 53 1.97 0.70 2.99
N PHE A 54 2.77 0.67 1.91
CA PHE A 54 4.03 1.42 1.85
C PHE A 54 3.81 2.93 1.95
N ILE A 55 2.85 3.47 1.18
CA ILE A 55 2.59 4.92 1.17
C ILE A 55 2.16 5.40 2.56
N VAL A 56 1.30 4.64 3.27
CA VAL A 56 0.95 4.94 4.66
C VAL A 56 2.16 4.86 5.58
N PHE A 57 2.96 3.80 5.43
CA PHE A 57 4.17 3.62 6.24
C PHE A 57 5.12 4.81 6.07
N HIS A 58 5.37 5.24 4.83
CA HIS A 58 6.18 6.41 4.54
C HIS A 58 5.57 7.71 5.08
N TRP A 59 4.28 7.95 4.82
CA TRP A 59 3.59 9.17 5.25
C TRP A 59 3.69 9.42 6.75
N ILE A 60 3.47 8.39 7.56
CA ILE A 60 3.51 8.52 9.02
C ILE A 60 4.94 8.74 9.49
N PHE A 61 5.89 7.93 9.00
CA PHE A 61 7.19 7.78 9.66
C PHE A 61 8.37 8.53 9.03
N GLN A 62 8.26 9.00 7.78
CA GLN A 62 9.34 9.71 7.06
C GLN A 62 9.72 11.04 7.74
N CYS A 63 8.76 11.67 8.44
CA CYS A 63 8.96 12.99 9.01
C CYS A 63 9.99 12.95 10.16
N GLN A 64 10.99 13.83 10.10
CA GLN A 64 11.98 13.98 11.16
C GLN A 64 11.42 14.69 12.39
N ASP A 65 10.45 15.59 12.21
CA ASP A 65 9.73 16.25 13.32
C ASP A 65 8.91 15.20 14.11
N PRO A 66 9.29 14.90 15.37
CA PRO A 66 8.58 13.92 16.18
C PRO A 66 7.12 14.33 16.46
N ALA A 67 6.83 15.62 16.59
CA ALA A 67 5.49 16.10 16.88
C ALA A 67 4.57 15.93 15.68
N LEU A 68 5.05 16.24 14.46
CA LEU A 68 4.27 16.01 13.23
C LEU A 68 4.03 14.52 12.99
N ARG A 69 5.04 13.68 13.25
CA ARG A 69 4.89 12.22 13.17
C ARG A 69 3.87 11.69 14.17
N GLN A 70 3.90 12.18 15.41
CA GLN A 70 2.89 11.82 16.43
C GLN A 70 1.49 12.25 15.99
N PHE A 71 1.34 13.45 15.43
CA PHE A 71 0.07 13.92 14.88
C PHE A 71 -0.45 13.03 13.74
N ARG A 72 0.39 12.72 12.73
CA ARG A 72 0.02 11.83 11.60
C ARG A 72 -0.37 10.44 12.07
N TYR A 73 0.39 9.90 13.03
CA TYR A 73 0.07 8.62 13.66
C TYR A 73 -1.28 8.68 14.40
N GLY A 74 -1.53 9.75 15.17
CA GLY A 74 -2.76 9.95 15.92
C GLY A 74 -3.99 10.01 15.00
N VAL A 75 -3.95 10.81 13.93
CA VAL A 75 -5.08 10.89 12.98
C VAL A 75 -5.32 9.56 12.26
N TRP A 76 -4.26 8.84 11.89
CA TRP A 76 -4.38 7.50 11.28
C TRP A 76 -5.01 6.49 12.24
N ARG A 77 -4.57 6.49 13.50
CA ARG A 77 -5.14 5.66 14.56
C ARG A 77 -6.60 6.00 14.82
N LEU A 78 -6.95 7.28 14.87
CA LEU A 78 -8.34 7.73 14.99
C LEU A 78 -9.18 7.20 13.84
N GLY A 79 -8.68 7.24 12.60
CA GLY A 79 -9.35 6.65 11.44
C GLY A 79 -9.72 5.18 11.64
N GLY A 80 -8.76 4.36 12.06
CA GLY A 80 -9.01 2.95 12.35
C GLY A 80 -10.00 2.70 13.50
N LEU A 81 -9.98 3.55 14.53
CA LEU A 81 -10.95 3.49 15.63
C LEU A 81 -12.36 3.87 15.15
N MET A 82 -12.48 4.93 14.34
CA MET A 82 -13.75 5.36 13.75
C MET A 82 -14.32 4.30 12.81
N ASP A 83 -13.49 3.63 12.02
CA ASP A 83 -13.93 2.52 11.16
C ASP A 83 -14.44 1.35 12.00
N ARG A 84 -13.76 1.01 13.09
CA ARG A 84 -14.25 0.00 14.03
C ARG A 84 -15.61 0.37 14.63
N LEU A 85 -15.81 1.64 14.99
CA LEU A 85 -17.08 2.12 15.57
C LEU A 85 -18.26 2.07 14.61
N LYS A 86 -18.02 1.97 13.29
CA LYS A 86 -19.07 1.78 12.28
C LYS A 86 -19.55 0.33 12.17
N LEU A 87 -18.83 -0.63 12.77
CA LEU A 87 -19.17 -2.05 12.68
C LEU A 87 -20.33 -2.40 13.62
N HIS A 88 -21.22 -3.29 13.15
CA HIS A 88 -22.27 -3.86 13.98
C HIS A 88 -21.71 -5.00 14.86
N PRO A 89 -21.84 -4.95 16.20
CA PRO A 89 -21.35 -6.01 17.06
C PRO A 89 -22.32 -7.19 17.08
N SER A 90 -21.87 -8.35 16.59
CA SER A 90 -22.66 -9.60 16.62
C SER A 90 -22.41 -10.46 17.86
N THR A 91 -21.49 -10.06 18.74
CA THR A 91 -21.12 -10.79 19.97
C THR A 91 -20.91 -9.82 21.14
N ASP A 92 -20.98 -10.34 22.37
CA ASP A 92 -20.68 -9.56 23.58
C ASP A 92 -19.23 -9.07 23.60
N GLN A 93 -18.28 -9.91 23.14
CA GLN A 93 -16.88 -9.53 23.01
C GLN A 93 -16.71 -8.37 22.01
N ALA A 94 -17.40 -8.43 20.87
CA ALA A 94 -17.38 -7.33 19.90
C ALA A 94 -18.00 -6.05 20.48
N SER A 95 -19.11 -6.18 21.22
CA SER A 95 -19.75 -5.06 21.90
C SER A 95 -18.82 -4.39 22.90
N GLU A 96 -18.09 -5.15 23.70
CA GLU A 96 -17.11 -4.62 24.63
C GLU A 96 -15.93 -3.96 23.91
N ALA A 97 -15.44 -4.57 22.83
CA ALA A 97 -14.40 -3.97 22.00
C ALA A 97 -14.80 -2.62 21.40
N LEU A 98 -16.09 -2.41 21.09
CA LEU A 98 -16.62 -1.13 20.63
C LEU A 98 -16.66 -0.08 21.75
N LYS A 99 -17.00 -0.46 22.98
CA LYS A 99 -16.96 0.47 24.12
C LYS A 99 -15.55 0.95 24.38
N VAL A 100 -14.58 0.04 24.39
CA VAL A 100 -13.15 0.38 24.53
C VAL A 100 -12.69 1.27 23.38
N ALA A 101 -13.05 0.94 22.13
CA ALA A 101 -12.70 1.76 20.97
C ALA A 101 -13.28 3.18 21.04
N ARG A 102 -14.46 3.36 21.64
CA ARG A 102 -15.09 4.67 21.83
C ARG A 102 -14.31 5.54 22.81
N LEU A 103 -13.86 4.97 23.92
CA LEU A 103 -12.99 5.66 24.87
C LEU A 103 -11.66 6.05 24.22
N GLN A 104 -11.03 5.10 23.53
CA GLN A 104 -9.78 5.35 22.81
C GLN A 104 -9.91 6.43 21.72
N ALA A 105 -11.06 6.50 21.03
CA ALA A 105 -11.32 7.53 20.04
C ALA A 105 -11.45 8.91 20.69
N ALA A 106 -12.12 9.01 21.83
CA ALA A 106 -12.23 10.26 22.59
C ALA A 106 -10.86 10.76 23.08
N ASP A 107 -10.05 9.86 23.65
CA ASP A 107 -8.67 10.17 24.07
C ASP A 107 -7.84 10.64 22.88
N GLN A 108 -7.94 9.96 21.74
CA GLN A 108 -7.19 10.30 20.55
C GLN A 108 -7.60 11.66 19.97
N ILE A 109 -8.90 12.01 20.02
CA ILE A 109 -9.38 13.35 19.63
C ILE A 109 -8.79 14.41 20.56
N ALA A 110 -8.80 14.19 21.87
CA ALA A 110 -8.24 15.13 22.84
C ALA A 110 -6.72 15.35 22.65
N GLU A 111 -5.98 14.36 22.15
CA GLU A 111 -4.57 14.52 21.75
C GLU A 111 -4.39 15.32 20.46
N ILE A 112 -5.29 15.17 19.49
CA ILE A 112 -5.17 15.78 18.15
C ILE A 112 -5.63 17.25 18.17
N GLU A 113 -6.72 17.57 18.88
CA GLU A 113 -7.34 18.90 18.92
C GLU A 113 -6.39 20.06 19.28
N PRO A 114 -5.51 19.96 20.29
CA PRO A 114 -4.59 21.05 20.62
C PRO A 114 -3.37 21.11 19.68
N SER A 115 -3.24 20.19 18.72
CA SER A 115 -2.05 20.09 17.89
C SER A 115 -1.90 21.30 16.96
N PRO A 116 -0.71 21.95 16.91
CA PRO A 116 -0.47 23.08 16.02
C PRO A 116 -0.58 22.70 14.53
N PHE A 117 -0.43 21.41 14.19
CA PHE A 117 -0.51 20.92 12.81
C PHE A 117 -1.93 20.97 12.22
N LEU A 118 -2.98 21.11 13.04
CA LEU A 118 -4.34 21.33 12.54
C LEU A 118 -4.50 22.65 11.78
N SER A 119 -3.67 23.66 12.08
CA SER A 119 -3.68 24.94 11.37
C SER A 119 -3.35 24.83 9.88
N GLY A 120 -2.68 23.74 9.47
CA GLY A 120 -2.40 23.43 8.07
C GLY A 120 -3.59 22.86 7.29
N TYR A 121 -4.74 22.65 7.95
CA TYR A 121 -5.95 22.08 7.36
C TYR A 121 -7.07 23.12 7.29
N SER A 122 -7.89 23.04 6.25
CA SER A 122 -9.12 23.85 6.18
C SER A 122 -10.14 23.38 7.23
N PRO A 123 -11.11 24.22 7.63
CA PRO A 123 -12.15 23.82 8.58
C PRO A 123 -12.92 22.54 8.16
N ASP A 124 -13.17 22.36 6.86
CA ASP A 124 -13.78 21.14 6.32
C ASP A 124 -12.86 19.92 6.49
N GLN A 125 -11.57 20.07 6.18
CA GLN A 125 -10.59 18.99 6.36
C GLN A 125 -10.45 18.60 7.84
N VAL A 126 -10.41 19.56 8.76
CA VAL A 126 -10.40 19.29 10.20
C VAL A 126 -11.64 18.48 10.61
N LYS A 127 -12.82 18.89 10.16
CA LYS A 127 -14.07 18.15 10.43
C LYS A 127 -14.02 16.71 9.88
N ARG A 128 -13.41 16.50 8.71
CA ARG A 128 -13.21 15.17 8.12
C ARG A 128 -12.20 14.33 8.90
N LEU A 129 -11.06 14.90 9.29
CA LEU A 129 -10.06 14.25 10.14
C LEU A 129 -10.69 13.75 11.45
N MET A 130 -11.48 14.60 12.11
CA MET A 130 -12.17 14.24 13.37
C MET A 130 -13.25 13.16 13.19
N LYS A 131 -13.71 12.92 11.96
CA LYS A 131 -14.60 11.80 11.60
C LYS A 131 -13.86 10.55 11.12
N GLY A 132 -12.53 10.54 11.24
CA GLY A 132 -11.68 9.42 10.88
C GLY A 132 -11.19 9.40 9.44
N ASP A 133 -11.44 10.44 8.65
CA ASP A 133 -10.84 10.58 7.32
C ASP A 133 -9.41 11.11 7.44
N TRP A 134 -8.50 10.24 7.85
CA TRP A 134 -7.07 10.51 8.07
C TRP A 134 -6.30 10.90 6.80
N ARG A 135 -6.95 10.80 5.64
CA ARG A 135 -6.40 11.20 4.33
C ARG A 135 -6.84 12.59 3.88
N ALA A 136 -7.66 13.28 4.66
CA ALA A 136 -8.01 14.67 4.35
C ALA A 136 -6.72 15.49 4.17
N GLY A 137 -6.63 16.28 3.10
CA GLY A 137 -5.47 17.14 2.81
C GLY A 137 -4.31 16.50 2.04
N TRP A 138 -4.39 15.22 1.65
CA TRP A 138 -3.37 14.62 0.77
C TRP A 138 -3.91 13.46 -0.10
N SER A 139 -3.21 13.15 -1.19
CA SER A 139 -3.56 12.03 -2.07
C SER A 139 -2.47 10.96 -2.10
N TRP A 140 -2.84 9.74 -2.48
CA TRP A 140 -1.88 8.65 -2.67
C TRP A 140 -0.75 9.03 -3.62
N THR A 141 -1.09 9.71 -4.72
CA THR A 141 -0.12 10.17 -5.71
C THR A 141 0.87 11.16 -5.13
N ASP A 142 0.40 12.15 -4.38
CA ASP A 142 1.29 13.17 -3.81
C ASP A 142 2.30 12.56 -2.82
N GLU A 143 1.82 11.61 -2.02
CA GLU A 143 2.69 10.92 -1.07
C GLU A 143 3.61 9.90 -1.73
N ALA A 144 3.17 9.21 -2.80
CA ALA A 144 4.06 8.37 -3.59
C ALA A 144 5.19 9.19 -4.23
N VAL A 145 4.88 10.35 -4.80
CA VAL A 145 5.92 11.26 -5.33
C VAL A 145 6.88 11.70 -4.21
N ARG A 146 6.36 12.01 -3.02
CA ARG A 146 7.17 12.32 -1.84
C ARG A 146 8.06 11.15 -1.41
N ALA A 147 7.56 9.93 -1.54
CA ALA A 147 8.29 8.69 -1.30
C ALA A 147 9.27 8.32 -2.43
N GLY A 148 9.43 9.17 -3.45
CA GLY A 148 10.43 9.03 -4.50
C GLY A 148 9.98 8.27 -5.76
N PHE A 149 8.70 7.92 -5.88
CA PHE A 149 8.18 7.32 -7.12
C PHE A 149 8.04 8.36 -8.24
N SER A 150 8.21 7.93 -9.49
CA SER A 150 7.77 8.72 -10.65
C SER A 150 6.25 8.91 -10.60
N LYS A 151 5.78 10.14 -10.84
CA LYS A 151 4.35 10.48 -10.81
C LYS A 151 3.58 9.71 -11.88
N LYS A 152 4.07 9.71 -13.12
CA LYS A 152 3.42 9.04 -14.27
C LYS A 152 3.38 7.53 -14.07
N TYR A 153 4.51 6.93 -13.69
CA TYR A 153 4.57 5.51 -13.33
C TYR A 153 3.54 5.15 -12.27
N PHE A 154 3.54 5.89 -11.15
CA PHE A 154 2.65 5.61 -10.02
C PHE A 154 1.18 5.72 -10.43
N GLN A 155 0.81 6.79 -11.14
CA GLN A 155 -0.57 6.98 -11.59
C GLN A 155 -1.03 5.85 -12.51
N ASN A 156 -0.18 5.41 -13.44
CA ASN A 156 -0.50 4.31 -14.35
C ASN A 156 -0.71 2.99 -13.60
N VAL A 157 0.24 2.59 -12.75
CA VAL A 157 0.16 1.35 -11.96
C VAL A 157 -1.02 1.40 -10.99
N TYR A 158 -1.15 2.49 -10.24
CA TYR A 158 -2.21 2.62 -9.24
C TYR A 158 -3.61 2.66 -9.88
N SER A 159 -3.78 3.37 -11.00
CA SER A 159 -5.06 3.40 -11.74
C SER A 159 -5.43 2.02 -12.27
N HIS A 160 -4.47 1.32 -12.89
CA HIS A 160 -4.66 -0.04 -13.38
C HIS A 160 -5.11 -0.99 -12.26
N PHE A 161 -4.41 -0.99 -11.12
CA PHE A 161 -4.77 -1.89 -10.03
C PHE A 161 -6.09 -1.50 -9.34
N CYS A 162 -6.41 -0.21 -9.30
CA CYS A 162 -7.70 0.29 -8.83
C CYS A 162 -8.85 -0.24 -9.71
N GLY A 163 -8.62 -0.31 -11.03
CA GLY A 163 -9.56 -0.89 -11.98
C GLY A 163 -9.92 -2.34 -11.66
N TYR A 164 -8.94 -3.16 -11.29
CA TYR A 164 -9.18 -4.54 -10.83
C TYR A 164 -9.98 -4.61 -9.53
N ALA A 165 -9.70 -3.74 -8.57
CA ALA A 165 -10.42 -3.72 -7.29
C ALA A 165 -11.89 -3.28 -7.41
N HIS A 166 -12.23 -2.49 -8.42
CA HIS A 166 -13.58 -1.94 -8.63
C HIS A 166 -14.32 -2.56 -9.82
N THR A 167 -13.81 -3.66 -10.39
CA THR A 167 -14.44 -4.35 -11.53
C THR A 167 -14.67 -3.41 -12.72
N SER A 168 -13.65 -2.62 -13.04
CA SER A 168 -13.67 -1.79 -14.25
C SER A 168 -13.77 -2.65 -15.51
N TYR A 169 -14.26 -2.08 -16.61
CA TYR A 169 -14.40 -2.83 -17.85
C TYR A 169 -13.06 -3.35 -18.37
N ILE A 170 -11.96 -2.59 -18.21
CA ILE A 170 -10.62 -3.01 -18.64
C ILE A 170 -10.16 -4.28 -17.91
N SER A 171 -10.39 -4.39 -16.59
CA SER A 171 -10.05 -5.60 -15.84
C SER A 171 -10.90 -6.80 -16.28
N SER A 172 -12.19 -6.61 -16.52
CA SER A 172 -13.07 -7.67 -17.02
C SER A 172 -12.67 -8.13 -18.43
N MET A 173 -12.28 -7.19 -19.29
CA MET A 173 -11.79 -7.47 -20.64
C MET A 173 -10.48 -8.26 -20.60
N GLN A 174 -9.50 -7.84 -19.80
CA GLN A 174 -8.23 -8.54 -19.67
C GLN A 174 -8.41 -9.95 -19.10
N MET A 175 -9.29 -10.13 -18.10
CA MET A 175 -9.65 -11.46 -17.60
C MET A 175 -10.31 -12.33 -18.68
N GLY A 176 -11.20 -11.76 -19.50
CA GLY A 176 -11.85 -12.48 -20.59
C GLY A 176 -10.90 -12.82 -21.75
N GLN A 177 -9.84 -12.03 -21.97
CA GLN A 177 -8.87 -12.25 -23.03
C GLN A 177 -7.75 -13.23 -22.62
N ALA A 178 -7.37 -13.28 -21.34
CA ALA A 178 -6.31 -14.14 -20.82
C ALA A 178 -6.80 -15.60 -20.61
N GLN A 179 -7.02 -16.31 -21.72
CA GLN A 179 -7.48 -17.71 -21.69
C GLN A 179 -6.35 -18.70 -21.44
N LEU A 180 -5.10 -18.38 -21.81
CA LEU A 180 -3.94 -19.23 -21.59
C LEU A 180 -3.28 -18.92 -20.25
N ILE A 181 -2.70 -19.94 -19.61
CA ILE A 181 -1.96 -19.79 -18.35
C ILE A 181 -0.82 -18.79 -18.49
N ASP A 182 -0.12 -18.77 -19.62
CA ASP A 182 0.99 -17.85 -19.85
C ASP A 182 0.52 -16.39 -19.94
N ASP A 183 -0.64 -16.13 -20.54
CA ASP A 183 -1.25 -14.79 -20.56
C ASP A 183 -1.62 -14.33 -19.16
N GLN A 184 -2.24 -15.22 -18.37
CA GLN A 184 -2.59 -14.95 -16.98
C GLN A 184 -1.35 -14.67 -16.12
N ARG A 185 -0.28 -15.45 -16.31
CA ARG A 185 1.01 -15.21 -15.65
C ARG A 185 1.60 -13.88 -16.05
N MET A 186 1.62 -13.56 -17.34
CA MET A 186 2.16 -12.30 -17.85
C MET A 186 1.45 -11.08 -17.24
N LEU A 187 0.12 -11.10 -17.16
CA LEU A 187 -0.64 -10.06 -16.47
C LEU A 187 -0.30 -10.00 -14.97
N GLY A 188 -0.11 -11.16 -14.33
CA GLY A 188 0.29 -11.26 -12.94
C GLY A 188 1.71 -10.75 -12.63
N LEU A 189 2.62 -10.79 -13.61
CA LEU A 189 4.01 -10.33 -13.42
C LEU A 189 4.08 -8.84 -13.09
N VAL A 190 3.20 -8.00 -13.64
CA VAL A 190 3.16 -6.57 -13.33
C VAL A 190 2.88 -6.35 -11.84
N ALA A 191 1.96 -7.11 -11.26
CA ALA A 191 1.65 -7.07 -9.83
C ALA A 191 2.86 -7.50 -8.99
N LEU A 192 3.53 -8.59 -9.37
CA LEU A 192 4.72 -9.09 -8.68
C LEU A 192 5.90 -8.11 -8.75
N GLN A 193 6.22 -7.60 -9.94
CA GLN A 193 7.29 -6.63 -10.14
C GLN A 193 7.04 -5.35 -9.34
N THR A 194 5.79 -4.88 -9.30
CA THR A 194 5.40 -3.75 -8.46
C THR A 194 5.63 -4.06 -6.98
N CYS A 195 5.27 -5.25 -6.49
CA CYS A 195 5.56 -5.66 -5.12
C CYS A 195 7.06 -5.72 -4.82
N ILE A 196 7.89 -6.22 -5.73
CA ILE A 196 9.34 -6.26 -5.54
C ILE A 196 9.91 -4.83 -5.45
N HIS A 197 9.48 -3.95 -6.35
CA HIS A 197 9.85 -2.54 -6.32
C HIS A 197 9.44 -1.86 -4.99
N VAL A 198 8.18 -2.05 -4.56
CA VAL A 198 7.68 -1.51 -3.29
C VAL A 198 8.44 -2.08 -2.09
N MET A 199 8.76 -3.37 -2.08
CA MET A 199 9.59 -3.99 -1.04
C MET A 199 10.99 -3.40 -0.99
N ALA A 200 11.63 -3.17 -2.14
CA ALA A 200 12.95 -2.55 -2.20
C ALA A 200 12.94 -1.14 -1.60
N ARG A 201 11.95 -0.32 -1.96
CA ARG A 201 11.73 1.01 -1.35
C ARG A 201 11.47 0.91 0.16
N ALA A 202 10.68 -0.08 0.59
CA ALA A 202 10.38 -0.31 2.00
C ALA A 202 11.61 -0.76 2.81
N VAL A 203 12.48 -1.59 2.25
CA VAL A 203 13.74 -2.01 2.88
C VAL A 203 14.67 -0.81 3.06
N ALA A 204 14.84 0.00 2.01
CA ALA A 204 15.65 1.22 2.10
C ALA A 204 15.12 2.17 3.18
N PHE A 205 13.81 2.45 3.16
CA PHE A 205 13.18 3.32 4.14
C PHE A 205 13.25 2.75 5.58
N TYR A 206 13.06 1.44 5.75
CA TYR A 206 13.18 0.80 7.06
C TYR A 206 14.61 0.89 7.62
N ALA A 207 15.63 0.77 6.76
CA ALA A 207 17.04 0.96 7.12
C ALA A 207 17.36 2.43 7.49
N GLU A 208 16.63 3.40 6.96
CA GLU A 208 16.74 4.80 7.39
C GLU A 208 16.17 5.01 8.79
N LEU A 209 15.00 4.41 9.07
CA LEU A 209 14.31 4.56 10.35
C LEU A 209 14.97 3.80 11.50
N PHE A 210 15.52 2.61 11.24
CA PHE A 210 15.99 1.70 12.28
C PHE A 210 17.46 1.32 12.08
N PRO A 211 18.36 1.63 13.04
CA PRO A 211 19.76 1.22 12.96
C PRO A 211 19.95 -0.28 12.77
N SER A 212 19.13 -1.11 13.43
CA SER A 212 19.15 -2.56 13.25
C SER A 212 18.75 -2.99 11.84
N GLY A 213 17.80 -2.29 11.20
CA GLY A 213 17.43 -2.50 9.80
C GLY A 213 18.58 -2.17 8.85
N ARG A 214 19.30 -1.07 9.12
CA ARG A 214 20.51 -0.71 8.36
C ARG A 214 21.60 -1.76 8.48
N THR A 215 21.85 -2.25 9.69
CA THR A 215 22.83 -3.32 9.93
C THR A 215 22.42 -4.60 9.21
N ALA A 216 21.15 -5.00 9.30
CA ALA A 216 20.64 -6.18 8.61
C ALA A 216 20.81 -6.09 7.08
N LEU A 217 20.51 -4.94 6.47
CA LEU A 217 20.72 -4.72 5.04
C LEU A 217 22.21 -4.83 4.67
N LYS A 218 23.10 -4.19 5.43
CA LYS A 218 24.56 -4.23 5.17
C LYS A 218 25.17 -5.62 5.35
N MET A 219 24.64 -6.42 6.27
CA MET A 219 25.10 -7.78 6.55
C MET A 219 24.42 -8.84 5.66
N SER A 220 23.46 -8.44 4.82
CA SER A 220 22.78 -9.37 3.91
C SER A 220 23.73 -9.84 2.80
N PRO A 221 23.52 -11.04 2.23
CA PRO A 221 24.29 -11.49 1.07
C PRO A 221 24.28 -10.45 -0.07
N GLU A 222 25.38 -10.36 -0.81
CA GLU A 222 25.53 -9.39 -1.90
C GLU A 222 24.37 -9.47 -2.91
N GLN A 223 23.91 -10.67 -3.24
CA GLN A 223 22.78 -10.84 -4.17
C GLN A 223 21.50 -10.18 -3.64
N ALA A 224 21.22 -10.28 -2.33
CA ALA A 224 20.04 -9.65 -1.73
C ALA A 224 20.16 -8.13 -1.72
N GLN A 225 21.36 -7.60 -1.47
CA GLN A 225 21.62 -6.17 -1.56
C GLN A 225 21.43 -5.66 -2.99
N ASN A 226 21.97 -6.37 -3.99
CA ASN A 226 21.83 -6.02 -5.40
C ASN A 226 20.37 -6.00 -5.85
N VAL A 227 19.55 -6.97 -5.41
CA VAL A 227 18.11 -6.97 -5.68
C VAL A 227 17.44 -5.74 -5.08
N ALA A 228 17.72 -5.40 -3.82
CA ALA A 228 17.14 -4.23 -3.16
C ALA A 228 17.54 -2.92 -3.83
N TYR A 229 18.78 -2.78 -4.29
CA TYR A 229 19.22 -1.57 -4.99
C TYR A 229 18.66 -1.48 -6.41
N PHE A 230 18.70 -2.58 -7.17
CA PHE A 230 18.20 -2.62 -8.54
C PHE A 230 16.70 -2.32 -8.62
N TRP A 231 15.91 -2.97 -7.77
CA TRP A 231 14.46 -2.74 -7.71
C TRP A 231 14.09 -1.48 -6.92
N GLY A 232 15.05 -0.86 -6.24
CA GLY A 232 14.88 0.37 -5.46
C GLY A 232 14.86 1.65 -6.29
N PHE A 233 14.66 1.54 -7.61
CA PHE A 233 14.63 2.65 -8.54
C PHE A 233 13.70 3.79 -8.11
N THR A 234 13.92 4.98 -8.63
CA THR A 234 13.25 6.21 -8.22
C THR A 234 12.66 6.93 -9.43
N LYS A 235 12.08 8.10 -9.19
CA LYS A 235 11.67 9.01 -10.26
C LYS A 235 12.81 9.34 -11.23
N LEU A 236 14.07 9.39 -10.78
CA LEU A 236 15.22 9.68 -11.65
C LEU A 236 15.42 8.60 -12.71
N ASP A 237 15.11 7.35 -12.38
CA ASP A 237 15.26 6.20 -13.25
C ASP A 237 14.03 6.03 -14.17
N MET A 238 12.84 6.36 -13.66
CA MET A 238 11.56 6.10 -14.34
C MET A 238 11.02 7.25 -15.17
N ASP A 239 11.22 8.52 -14.76
CA ASP A 239 10.69 9.68 -15.47
C ASP A 239 11.12 9.71 -16.96
N PRO A 240 12.38 9.39 -17.34
CA PRO A 240 12.80 9.35 -18.74
C PRO A 240 12.01 8.36 -19.60
N LEU A 241 11.48 7.28 -19.02
CA LEU A 241 10.68 6.28 -19.76
C LEU A 241 9.27 6.79 -20.12
N TYR A 242 8.85 7.91 -19.51
CA TYR A 242 7.56 8.54 -19.73
C TYR A 242 7.66 9.94 -20.33
N GLU A 243 8.84 10.37 -20.75
CA GLU A 243 9.01 11.55 -21.59
C GLU A 243 8.59 11.15 -23.02
N GLU A 244 7.60 11.83 -23.58
CA GLU A 244 7.25 11.63 -24.98
C GLU A 244 8.43 12.13 -25.82
N PRO A 245 8.83 11.44 -26.91
CA PRO A 245 9.72 12.05 -27.88
C PRO A 245 9.06 13.36 -28.34
N SER A 246 9.78 14.48 -28.23
CA SER A 246 9.35 15.74 -28.83
C SER A 246 8.90 15.46 -30.26
N GLY A 247 7.67 15.83 -30.60
CA GLY A 247 7.00 15.50 -31.86
C GLY A 247 7.62 16.14 -33.11
N GLU A 248 8.94 16.04 -33.28
CA GLU A 248 9.66 16.39 -34.50
C GLU A 248 9.86 15.19 -35.45
N ASP A 249 9.46 13.98 -35.06
CA ASP A 249 9.57 12.77 -35.89
C ASP A 249 8.22 12.04 -36.08
N LEU A 250 7.18 12.74 -36.56
CA LEU A 250 6.00 12.16 -37.21
C LEU A 250 5.63 12.92 -38.49
#